data_AF-A0A970J6F0-F1
#
_entry.id   AF-A0A970J6F0-F1
#
_cell.length_a   1.000
_cell.length_b   1.000
_cell.length_c   1.000
_cell.angle_alpha   90.00
_cell.angle_beta   90.00
_cell.angle_gamma   90.00
#
_symmetry.space_group_name_H-M   'P 1'
#
loop_
_entity.id
_entity.type
_entity.pdbx_description
1 polymer ?
#
loop_
_entity_poly.entity_id
_entity_poly.type
_entity_poly.pdbx_seq_one_letter_code
_entity_poly.pdbx_strand_id
1 'polypeptide(L)'
;MTVRQLVEIAGKPVRISNLDKVLWPRARLTKADLLDYYSRLYPYLHSHWQGRALTVTRYPHGVEGDSFYQKNLPAGAPEWVRACQIGGINYVVADDLATIIWLANSGAIEMHPSTYLVSRPDTATYAIIDLDPTPP
;
A
#
# COMPACT_ATOMS: atom_id res chain seq x y z
N MET A 1 -14.48 -19.99 -6.98
CA MET A 1 -13.06 -20.30 -7.24
C MET A 1 -12.28 -19.01 -7.27
N THR A 2 -11.17 -18.90 -6.54
CA THR A 2 -10.30 -17.71 -6.59
C THR A 2 -9.52 -17.73 -7.89
N VAL A 3 -9.95 -16.94 -8.88
CA VAL A 3 -9.17 -16.72 -10.09
C VAL A 3 -7.93 -15.93 -9.71
N ARG A 4 -6.75 -16.46 -10.06
CA ARG A 4 -5.47 -15.76 -9.96
C ARG A 4 -5.00 -15.44 -11.36
N GLN A 5 -4.66 -14.20 -11.61
CA GLN A 5 -4.12 -13.76 -12.89
C GLN A 5 -2.80 -13.04 -12.66
N LEU A 6 -1.86 -13.26 -13.59
CA LEU A 6 -0.61 -12.54 -13.64
C LEU A 6 -0.79 -11.40 -14.65
N VAL A 7 -0.66 -10.16 -14.19
CA VAL A 7 -0.77 -8.97 -15.04
C VAL A 7 0.55 -8.22 -15.03
N GLU A 8 0.89 -7.56 -16.14
CA GLU A 8 2.03 -6.68 -16.20
C GLU A 8 1.61 -5.27 -15.75
N ILE A 9 2.33 -4.70 -14.79
CA ILE A 9 2.12 -3.34 -14.30
C ILE A 9 3.46 -2.64 -14.27
N ALA A 10 3.62 -1.56 -15.04
CA ALA A 10 4.87 -0.81 -15.14
C ALA A 10 6.10 -1.72 -15.38
N GLY A 11 5.98 -2.71 -16.28
CA GLY A 11 7.05 -3.66 -16.61
C GLY A 11 7.30 -4.76 -15.57
N LYS A 12 6.48 -4.86 -14.51
CA LYS A 12 6.64 -5.87 -13.45
C LYS A 12 5.44 -6.83 -13.41
N PRO A 13 5.67 -8.15 -13.23
CA PRO A 13 4.61 -9.12 -13.12
C PRO A 13 3.97 -9.07 -11.73
N VAL A 14 2.68 -8.72 -11.67
CA VAL A 14 1.88 -8.64 -10.44
C VAL A 14 0.79 -9.69 -10.46
N ARG A 15 0.80 -10.59 -9.48
CA ARG A 15 -0.23 -11.62 -9.32
C ARG A 15 -1.42 -11.06 -8.53
N ILE A 16 -2.56 -10.88 -9.20
CA ILE A 16 -3.81 -10.39 -8.59
C ILE A 16 -4.86 -11.51 -8.49
N SER A 17 -5.79 -11.38 -7.55
CA SER A 17 -6.79 -12.43 -7.25
C SER A 17 -8.00 -11.87 -6.52
N ASN A 18 -9.11 -12.62 -6.40
CA ASN A 18 -10.29 -12.22 -5.60
C ASN A 18 -10.77 -10.79 -5.90
N LEU A 19 -10.84 -10.41 -7.18
CA LEU A 19 -11.13 -9.05 -7.60
C LEU A 19 -12.56 -8.61 -7.28
N ASP A 20 -13.48 -9.56 -7.32
CA ASP A 20 -14.89 -9.47 -6.96
C ASP A 20 -15.14 -9.35 -5.44
N LYS A 21 -14.10 -9.54 -4.62
CA LYS A 21 -14.24 -9.43 -3.17
C LYS A 21 -14.67 -8.03 -2.77
N VAL A 22 -15.83 -7.92 -2.13
CA VAL A 22 -16.35 -6.66 -1.56
C VAL A 22 -15.47 -6.25 -0.37
N LEU A 23 -14.91 -5.04 -0.42
CA LEU A 23 -14.13 -4.44 0.66
C LEU A 23 -14.91 -3.36 1.42
N TRP A 24 -15.85 -2.67 0.76
CA TRP A 24 -16.78 -1.73 1.38
C TRP A 24 -18.24 -2.16 1.11
N PRO A 25 -18.87 -2.94 2.01
CA PRO A 25 -20.21 -3.47 1.80
C PRO A 25 -21.28 -2.39 1.55
N ARG A 26 -21.24 -1.30 2.33
CA ARG A 26 -22.20 -0.19 2.21
C ARG A 26 -22.13 0.52 0.86
N ALA A 27 -20.93 0.69 0.31
CA ALA A 27 -20.71 1.33 -0.99
C ALA A 27 -20.70 0.34 -2.16
N ARG A 28 -20.77 -0.98 -1.88
CA ARG A 28 -20.62 -2.07 -2.85
C ARG A 28 -19.32 -2.00 -3.66
N LEU A 29 -18.24 -1.48 -3.06
CA LEU A 29 -16.93 -1.42 -3.70
C LEU A 29 -16.12 -2.67 -3.41
N THR A 30 -15.45 -3.14 -4.46
CA THR A 30 -14.69 -4.38 -4.51
C THR A 30 -13.19 -4.14 -4.45
N LYS A 31 -12.41 -5.22 -4.39
CA LYS A 31 -10.95 -5.13 -4.51
C LYS A 31 -10.53 -4.66 -5.90
N ALA A 32 -11.26 -4.99 -6.96
CA ALA A 32 -11.00 -4.44 -8.29
C ALA A 32 -11.06 -2.91 -8.28
N ASP A 33 -12.09 -2.35 -7.63
CA ASP A 33 -12.26 -0.89 -7.51
C ASP A 33 -11.09 -0.25 -6.74
N LEU A 34 -10.57 -0.91 -5.71
CA LEU A 34 -9.39 -0.44 -4.99
C LEU A 34 -8.14 -0.42 -5.88
N LEU A 35 -7.90 -1.48 -6.66
CA LEU A 35 -6.73 -1.54 -7.55
C LEU A 35 -6.82 -0.48 -8.65
N ASP A 36 -8.01 -0.31 -9.22
CA ASP A 36 -8.28 0.72 -10.22
C ASP A 36 -8.12 2.14 -9.64
N TYR A 37 -8.63 2.39 -8.43
CA TYR A 37 -8.45 3.66 -7.71
C TYR A 37 -6.98 4.02 -7.54
N TYR A 38 -6.16 3.10 -7.03
CA TYR A 38 -4.72 3.36 -6.90
C TYR A 38 -4.02 3.52 -8.25
N SER A 39 -4.42 2.76 -9.27
CA SER A 39 -3.86 2.89 -10.63
C SER A 39 -4.10 4.29 -11.20
N ARG A 40 -5.32 4.83 -11.03
CA ARG A 40 -5.69 6.18 -11.49
C ARG A 40 -5.04 7.29 -10.67
N LEU A 41 -4.88 7.11 -9.37
CA LEU A 41 -4.28 8.13 -8.50
C LEU A 41 -2.75 8.14 -8.49
N TYR A 42 -2.10 7.04 -8.84
CA TYR A 42 -0.65 6.92 -8.72
C TYR A 42 0.15 8.06 -9.37
N PRO A 43 -0.21 8.60 -10.56
CA PRO A 43 0.51 9.75 -11.13
C PRO A 43 0.57 10.97 -10.21
N TYR A 44 -0.42 11.17 -9.34
CA TYR A 44 -0.48 12.26 -8.36
C TYR A 44 0.19 11.87 -7.03
N LEU A 45 0.16 10.60 -6.65
CA LEU A 45 0.77 10.12 -5.41
C LEU A 45 2.28 9.96 -5.53
N HIS A 46 2.78 9.62 -6.72
CA HIS A 46 4.17 9.23 -6.95
C HIS A 46 5.18 10.27 -6.46
N SER A 47 4.99 11.55 -6.80
CA SER A 47 5.89 12.64 -6.37
C SER A 47 5.98 12.79 -4.86
N HIS A 48 4.93 12.40 -4.14
CA HIS A 48 4.87 12.46 -2.69
C HIS A 48 5.36 11.17 -2.02
N TRP A 49 5.31 10.02 -2.70
CA TRP A 49 5.57 8.71 -2.10
C TRP A 49 6.93 8.13 -2.46
N GLN A 50 7.47 8.47 -3.64
CA GLN A 50 8.71 7.89 -4.15
C GLN A 50 9.86 7.94 -3.13
N GLY A 51 10.55 6.82 -2.96
CA GLY A 51 11.68 6.72 -2.05
C GLY A 51 11.32 6.76 -0.56
N ARG A 52 10.05 6.60 -0.18
CA ARG A 52 9.60 6.54 1.23
C ARG A 52 9.35 5.13 1.71
N ALA A 53 9.59 4.90 2.99
CA ALA A 53 9.23 3.65 3.65
C ALA A 53 7.70 3.62 3.85
N LEU A 54 7.06 2.50 3.52
CA LEU A 54 5.63 2.30 3.73
C LEU A 54 5.36 1.47 4.97
N THR A 55 4.50 2.00 5.84
CA THR A 55 3.66 1.19 6.71
C THR A 55 2.29 1.06 6.05
N VAL A 56 1.63 -0.09 6.17
CA VAL A 56 0.29 -0.28 5.61
C VAL A 56 -0.67 -0.85 6.65
N THR A 57 -1.94 -0.49 6.54
CA THR A 57 -3.03 -1.16 7.27
C THR A 57 -3.77 -2.07 6.30
N ARG A 58 -3.80 -3.36 6.62
CA ARG A 58 -4.45 -4.38 5.77
C ARG A 58 -5.80 -4.75 6.35
N TYR A 59 -6.78 -4.86 5.47
CA TYR A 59 -8.14 -5.29 5.73
C TYR A 59 -8.46 -6.51 4.87
N PRO A 60 -7.94 -7.70 5.21
CA PRO A 60 -8.06 -8.87 4.35
C PRO A 60 -9.50 -9.26 4.08
N HIS A 61 -10.44 -8.91 4.98
CA HIS A 61 -11.86 -9.23 4.93
C HIS A 61 -12.77 -8.00 4.70
N GLY A 62 -12.21 -6.87 4.28
CA GLY A 62 -12.95 -5.62 4.10
C GLY A 62 -12.99 -4.77 5.37
N VAL A 63 -13.52 -3.55 5.26
CA VAL A 63 -13.43 -2.51 6.32
C VAL A 63 -14.29 -2.78 7.55
N GLU A 64 -15.23 -3.73 7.48
CA GLU A 64 -16.05 -4.15 8.61
C GLU A 64 -15.47 -5.36 9.35
N GLY A 65 -14.36 -5.94 8.85
CA GLY A 65 -13.64 -7.03 9.50
C GLY A 65 -12.35 -6.58 10.17
N ASP A 66 -11.58 -7.56 10.66
CA ASP A 66 -10.31 -7.28 11.34
C ASP A 66 -9.28 -6.64 10.40
N SER A 67 -8.50 -5.73 10.98
CA SER A 67 -7.37 -5.08 10.33
C SER A 67 -6.07 -5.31 11.11
N PHE A 68 -4.94 -5.16 10.42
CA PHE A 68 -3.64 -5.18 11.08
C PHE A 68 -2.64 -4.26 10.40
N TYR A 69 -1.75 -3.70 11.21
CA TYR A 69 -0.62 -2.89 10.77
C TYR A 69 0.55 -3.80 10.33
N GLN A 70 1.12 -3.49 9.17
CA GLN A 70 2.29 -4.19 8.64
C GLN A 70 3.39 -3.18 8.31
N LYS A 71 4.53 -3.31 8.99
CA LYS A 71 5.75 -2.54 8.73
C LYS A 71 6.77 -3.35 7.95
N ASN A 72 6.99 -4.60 8.38
CA ASN A 72 8.01 -5.47 7.84
C ASN A 72 7.57 -6.06 6.48
N LEU A 73 8.52 -6.21 5.57
CA LEU A 73 8.36 -6.86 4.28
C LEU A 73 7.90 -8.32 4.52
N PRO A 74 6.78 -8.75 3.93
CA PRO A 74 6.33 -10.13 4.08
C PRO A 74 7.29 -11.10 3.37
N ALA A 75 7.51 -12.28 3.96
CA ALA A 75 8.48 -13.27 3.47
C ALA A 75 8.25 -13.76 2.01
N GLY A 76 7.02 -13.60 1.49
CA GLY A 76 6.66 -13.94 0.11
C GLY A 76 6.60 -12.74 -0.85
N ALA A 77 7.27 -11.64 -0.53
CA ALA A 77 7.33 -10.48 -1.41
C ALA A 77 8.08 -10.82 -2.73
N PRO A 78 7.60 -10.34 -3.89
CA PRO A 78 8.32 -10.48 -5.14
C PRO A 78 9.71 -9.82 -5.09
N GLU A 79 10.70 -10.39 -5.77
CA GLU A 79 12.09 -9.89 -5.78
C GLU A 79 12.22 -8.44 -6.28
N TRP A 80 11.30 -8.01 -7.15
CA TRP A 80 11.28 -6.65 -7.69
C TRP A 80 10.74 -5.60 -6.71
N VAL A 81 10.17 -6.01 -5.56
CA VAL A 81 9.73 -5.10 -4.50
C VAL A 81 10.96 -4.64 -3.74
N ARG A 82 11.30 -3.36 -3.89
CA ARG A 82 12.40 -2.77 -3.14
C ARG A 82 12.05 -2.69 -1.66
N ALA A 83 13.01 -3.02 -0.82
CA ALA A 83 12.94 -2.83 0.62
C ALA A 83 14.15 -2.06 1.17
N CYS A 84 14.00 -1.48 2.35
CA CYS A 84 15.07 -0.80 3.09
C CYS A 84 15.00 -1.15 4.57
N GLN A 85 16.15 -1.49 5.17
CA GLN A 85 16.23 -1.80 6.59
C GLN A 85 16.45 -0.52 7.41
N ILE A 86 15.52 -0.20 8.30
CA ILE A 86 15.57 0.98 9.18
C ILE A 86 15.18 0.54 10.59
N GLY A 87 16.07 0.76 11.57
CA GLY A 87 15.81 0.38 12.97
C GLY A 87 15.48 -1.11 13.16
N GLY A 88 16.10 -2.00 12.37
CA GLY A 88 15.86 -3.44 12.43
C GLY A 88 14.60 -3.93 11.69
N ILE A 89 13.85 -3.05 11.02
CA ILE A 89 12.64 -3.39 10.25
C ILE A 89 12.93 -3.23 8.77
N ASN A 90 12.54 -4.22 7.94
CA ASN A 90 12.64 -4.10 6.48
C ASN A 90 11.35 -3.50 5.92
N TYR A 91 11.35 -2.22 5.61
CA TYR A 91 10.18 -1.55 5.03
C TYR A 91 10.11 -1.74 3.53
N VAL A 92 8.89 -1.86 2.99
CA VAL A 92 8.64 -1.70 1.55
C VAL A 92 8.89 -0.24 1.16
N VAL A 93 9.53 0.00 0.02
CA VAL A 93 9.75 1.35 -0.52
C VAL A 93 8.72 1.67 -1.60
N ALA A 94 8.06 2.83 -1.52
CA ALA A 94 7.00 3.24 -2.44
C ALA A 94 7.50 3.80 -3.79
N ASP A 95 8.26 3.02 -4.56
CA ASP A 95 8.93 3.53 -5.77
C ASP A 95 8.08 3.49 -7.05
N ASP A 96 7.16 2.54 -7.17
CA ASP A 96 6.43 2.29 -8.42
C ASP A 96 4.98 1.81 -8.21
N LEU A 97 4.19 1.95 -9.28
CA LEU A 97 2.78 1.55 -9.31
C LEU A 97 2.62 0.04 -9.02
N ALA A 98 3.52 -0.81 -9.54
CA ALA A 98 3.44 -2.25 -9.33
C ALA A 98 3.50 -2.62 -7.85
N THR A 99 4.35 -1.94 -7.07
CA THR A 99 4.47 -2.10 -5.63
C THR A 99 3.19 -1.68 -4.91
N ILE A 100 2.60 -0.54 -5.29
CA ILE A 100 1.33 -0.08 -4.72
C ILE A 100 0.19 -1.05 -5.02
N ILE A 101 0.08 -1.54 -6.26
CA ILE A 101 -0.96 -2.51 -6.64
C ILE A 101 -0.75 -3.87 -5.97
N TRP A 102 0.50 -4.31 -5.82
CA TRP A 102 0.80 -5.54 -5.09
C TRP A 102 0.39 -5.45 -3.61
N LEU A 103 0.71 -4.32 -2.94
CA LEU A 103 0.26 -4.06 -1.58
C LEU A 103 -1.28 -4.01 -1.50
N ALA A 104 -1.93 -3.24 -2.38
CA ALA A 104 -3.39 -3.10 -2.40
C ALA A 104 -4.10 -4.44 -2.65
N ASN A 105 -3.56 -5.27 -3.54
CA ASN A 105 -4.09 -6.61 -3.82
C ASN A 105 -4.02 -7.55 -2.60
N SER A 106 -3.09 -7.29 -1.69
CA SER A 106 -2.97 -7.98 -0.40
C SER A 106 -3.98 -7.49 0.65
N GLY A 107 -4.83 -6.53 0.30
CA GLY A 107 -5.82 -5.91 1.18
C GLY A 107 -5.29 -4.68 1.92
N ALA A 108 -4.14 -4.12 1.52
CA ALA A 108 -3.68 -2.84 2.07
C ALA A 108 -4.59 -1.72 1.56
N ILE A 109 -5.49 -1.23 2.41
CA ILE A 109 -6.40 -0.13 2.09
C ILE A 109 -5.76 1.21 2.47
N GLU A 110 -4.97 1.23 3.54
CA GLU A 110 -4.27 2.43 3.98
C GLU A 110 -2.78 2.29 3.73
N MET A 111 -2.19 3.37 3.21
CA MET A 111 -0.77 3.49 2.91
C MET A 111 -0.23 4.68 3.68
N HIS A 112 0.78 4.44 4.50
CA HIS A 112 1.37 5.41 5.41
C HIS A 112 2.85 5.62 5.05
N PRO A 113 3.16 6.49 4.07
CA PRO A 113 4.53 6.80 3.70
C PRO A 113 5.24 7.60 4.79
N SER A 114 6.50 7.30 5.04
CA SER A 114 7.34 8.02 5.99
C SER A 114 7.54 9.49 5.63
N THR A 115 7.69 10.37 6.62
CA THR A 115 8.00 11.80 6.40
C THR A 115 9.43 12.04 5.90
N TYR A 116 10.30 11.04 5.99
CA TYR A 116 11.66 11.01 5.45
C TYR A 116 11.76 10.17 4.17
N LEU A 117 12.85 10.36 3.42
CA LEU A 117 13.26 9.46 2.34
C LEU A 117 14.17 8.37 2.91
N VAL A 118 14.09 7.15 2.36
CA VAL A 118 14.91 6.01 2.83
C VAL A 118 16.42 6.23 2.64
N SER A 119 16.82 7.17 1.78
CA SER A 119 18.23 7.57 1.60
C SER A 119 18.76 8.46 2.74
N ARG A 120 17.87 9.07 3.52
CA ARG A 120 18.20 9.98 4.64
C ARG A 120 17.18 9.81 5.77
N PRO A 121 17.11 8.62 6.41
CA PRO A 121 16.04 8.29 7.36
C PRO A 121 15.99 9.22 8.58
N ASP A 122 17.13 9.82 8.96
CA ASP A 122 17.23 10.74 10.10
C ASP A 122 16.87 12.20 9.71
N THR A 123 16.40 12.45 8.49
CA THR A 123 16.07 13.79 8.00
C THR A 123 14.68 13.82 7.37
N ALA A 124 13.70 14.35 8.11
CA ALA A 124 12.36 14.56 7.59
C ALA A 124 12.38 15.58 6.43
N THR A 125 11.57 15.32 5.41
CA THR A 125 11.41 16.20 4.24
C THR A 125 10.23 17.16 4.37
N TYR A 126 9.31 16.87 5.29
CA TYR A 126 8.18 17.72 5.64
C TYR A 126 7.72 17.42 7.08
N ALA A 127 6.97 18.35 7.66
CA ALA A 127 6.27 18.17 8.93
C ALA A 127 4.77 17.98 8.68
N ILE A 128 4.10 17.23 9.56
CA ILE A 128 2.66 17.05 9.54
C ILE A 128 2.11 17.74 10.79
N ILE A 129 1.09 18.58 10.63
CA ILE A 129 0.28 19.08 11.73
C ILE A 129 -1.06 18.34 11.62
N ASP A 130 -1.30 17.40 12.52
CA ASP A 130 -2.54 16.63 12.59
C ASP A 130 -3.48 17.29 13.60
N LEU A 131 -4.62 17.78 13.11
CA LEU A 131 -5.61 18.48 13.92
C LEU A 131 -6.82 17.56 14.12
N ASP A 132 -6.91 16.96 15.31
CA ASP A 132 -7.96 15.99 15.65
C ASP A 132 -9.05 16.66 16.51
N PRO A 133 -10.19 17.07 15.92
CA PRO A 133 -11.26 17.71 16.66
C PRO A 133 -11.99 16.70 17.56
N THR A 134 -12.24 17.09 18.80
CA THR A 134 -13.09 16.32 19.71
C THR A 134 -14.55 16.81 19.66
N PRO A 135 -15.54 15.96 19.95
CA PRO A 135 -16.92 16.41 20.12
C PRO A 135 -16.98 17.54 21.17
N PRO A 136 -17.85 18.54 20.97
CA PRO A 136 -18.01 19.65 21.92
C PRO A 136 -18.48 19.20 23.31
#